data_AF-A0A2V3TZN7-F1
#
_entry.id   AF-A0A2V3TZN7-F1
#
_cell.length_a   1.000
_cell.length_b   1.000
_cell.length_c   1.000
_cell.angle_alpha   90.00
_cell.angle_beta   90.00
_cell.angle_gamma   90.00
#
_symmetry.space_group_name_H-M   'P 1'
#
loop_
_entity.id
_entity.type
_entity.pdbx_description
1 polymer ?
#
loop_
_entity_poly.entity_id
_entity_poly.type
_entity_poly.pdbx_seq_one_letter_code
_entity_poly.pdbx_strand_id
1 'polypeptide(L)'
;MPKTRPAYPAEFRRQMVQLVRAGRDPSDLAREFEPSRQTIQNWVAAADRGEGRREAKPPTADPGLTAPERDELVRLRRENRQLRLERDILSRATAWFARETGVLPSGSSGS
;
A
#
# COMPACT_ATOMS: atom_id res chain seq x y z
N MET A 1 27.46 -4.71 -19.49
CA MET A 1 27.95 -3.36 -19.17
C MET A 1 28.11 -3.23 -17.67
N PRO A 2 29.26 -2.76 -17.15
CA PRO A 2 29.45 -2.57 -15.73
C PRO A 2 28.50 -1.50 -15.20
N LYS A 3 27.83 -1.75 -14.07
CA LYS A 3 27.01 -0.75 -13.38
C LYS A 3 27.95 0.35 -12.89
N THR A 4 27.93 1.49 -13.57
CA THR A 4 28.81 2.66 -13.35
C THR A 4 28.56 3.38 -12.03
N ARG A 5 27.59 2.94 -11.22
CA ARG A 5 27.29 3.53 -9.91
C ARG A 5 27.24 2.47 -8.81
N PRO A 6 27.87 2.73 -7.64
CA PRO A 6 27.76 1.87 -6.48
C PRO A 6 26.29 1.79 -6.04
N ALA A 7 25.89 0.61 -5.56
CA ALA A 7 24.53 0.40 -5.11
C ALA A 7 24.25 1.19 -3.83
N TYR A 8 23.07 1.82 -3.72
CA TYR A 8 22.69 2.55 -2.52
C TYR A 8 22.74 1.64 -1.27
N PRO A 9 23.24 2.13 -0.11
CA PRO A 9 23.27 1.37 1.13
C PRO A 9 21.87 0.87 1.53
N ALA A 10 21.81 -0.32 2.12
CA ALA A 10 20.53 -0.94 2.51
C ALA A 10 19.75 -0.12 3.55
N GLU A 11 20.45 0.53 4.48
CA GLU A 11 19.83 1.41 5.49
C GLU A 11 19.17 2.63 4.85
N PHE A 12 19.85 3.24 3.88
CA PHE A 12 19.31 4.39 3.16
C PHE A 12 18.04 4.02 2.40
N ARG A 13 18.01 2.85 1.73
CA ARG A 13 16.79 2.35 1.07
C ARG A 13 15.64 2.17 2.06
N ARG A 14 15.91 1.62 3.25
CA ARG A 14 14.90 1.42 4.30
C ARG A 14 14.35 2.75 4.81
N GLN A 15 15.20 3.75 5.04
CA GLN A 15 14.76 5.09 5.44
C GLN A 15 13.85 5.73 4.38
N MET A 16 14.20 5.64 3.10
CA MET A 16 13.36 6.17 2.02
C MET A 16 11.99 5.47 1.95
N VAL A 17 11.95 4.16 2.15
CA VAL A 17 10.69 3.41 2.22
C VAL A 17 9.84 3.85 3.42
N GLN A 18 10.45 4.05 4.59
CA GLN A 18 9.75 4.53 5.78
C GLN A 18 9.16 5.92 5.58
N LEU A 19 9.90 6.84 4.95
CA LEU A 19 9.42 8.19 4.66
C LEU A 19 8.20 8.17 3.74
N VAL A 20 8.20 7.33 2.70
CA VAL A 20 7.04 7.16 1.82
C VAL A 20 5.86 6.56 2.57
N ARG A 21 6.09 5.55 3.41
CA ARG A 21 5.04 4.94 4.26
C ARG A 21 4.46 5.93 5.28
N ALA A 22 5.26 6.89 5.74
CA ALA A 22 4.83 8.00 6.59
C ALA A 22 4.05 9.09 5.84
N GLY A 23 3.85 8.94 4.52
CA GLY A 23 3.01 9.83 3.71
C GLY A 23 3.77 10.88 2.90
N ARG A 24 5.10 10.84 2.85
CA ARG A 24 5.89 11.76 1.99
C ARG A 24 5.78 11.35 0.52
N ASP A 25 5.68 12.35 -0.36
CA ASP A 25 5.63 12.10 -1.81
C ASP A 25 7.02 11.67 -2.35
N PRO A 26 7.10 10.58 -3.13
CA PRO A 26 8.36 10.13 -3.72
C PRO A 26 9.04 11.15 -4.64
N SER A 27 8.29 12.11 -5.20
CA SER A 27 8.83 13.17 -6.08
C SER A 27 9.51 14.27 -5.26
N ASP A 28 8.97 14.60 -4.09
CA ASP A 28 9.62 15.54 -3.16
C ASP A 28 10.88 14.93 -2.58
N LEU A 29 10.84 13.65 -2.22
CA LEU A 29 12.02 12.90 -1.78
C LEU A 29 13.09 12.83 -2.87
N ALA A 30 12.72 12.73 -4.15
CA ALA A 30 13.69 12.74 -5.25
C ALA A 30 14.30 14.12 -5.54
N ARG A 31 13.69 15.20 -5.03
CA ARG A 31 14.25 16.56 -5.09
C ARG A 31 15.19 16.83 -3.92
N GLU A 32 14.89 16.26 -2.76
CA GLU A 32 15.66 16.41 -1.52
C GLU A 32 16.84 15.44 -1.43
N PHE A 33 16.72 14.27 -2.06
CA PHE A 33 17.73 13.21 -2.03
C PHE A 33 18.18 12.81 -3.45
N GLU A 34 19.37 12.22 -3.57
CA GLU A 34 19.93 11.78 -4.88
C GLU A 34 19.10 10.73 -5.66
N PRO A 35 18.37 9.78 -5.03
CA PRO A 35 17.63 8.77 -5.78
C PRO A 35 16.48 9.36 -6.59
N SER A 36 16.34 8.88 -7.82
CA SER A 36 15.16 9.22 -8.61
C SER A 36 13.88 8.72 -7.95
N ARG A 37 12.78 9.42 -8.21
CA ARG A 37 11.42 9.03 -7.81
C ARG A 37 11.12 7.56 -8.12
N GLN A 38 11.47 7.11 -9.33
CA GLN A 38 11.26 5.74 -9.77
C GLN A 38 12.05 4.74 -8.92
N THR A 39 13.29 5.09 -8.56
CA THR A 39 14.14 4.26 -7.69
C THR A 39 13.52 4.09 -6.31
N ILE A 40 13.00 5.17 -5.72
CA ILE A 40 12.33 5.16 -4.41
C ILE A 40 11.08 4.28 -4.46
N GLN A 41 10.26 4.41 -5.52
CA GLN A 41 9.06 3.58 -5.71
C GLN A 41 9.39 2.09 -5.86
N ASN A 42 10.45 1.76 -6.59
CA ASN A 42 10.90 0.38 -6.75
C ASN A 42 11.32 -0.24 -5.40
N TRP A 43 11.90 0.55 -4.49
CA TRP A 43 12.25 0.08 -3.14
C TRP A 43 11.02 -0.14 -2.28
N VAL A 44 10.02 0.75 -2.33
CA VAL A 44 8.75 0.58 -1.63
C VAL A 44 8.05 -0.70 -2.11
N ALA A 45 7.93 -0.86 -3.43
CA ALA A 45 7.34 -2.06 -4.00
C ALA A 45 8.11 -3.34 -3.65
N ALA A 46 9.45 -3.27 -3.55
CA ALA A 46 10.26 -4.40 -3.12
C ALA A 46 10.06 -4.74 -1.63
N ALA A 47 9.95 -3.73 -0.76
CA ALA A 47 9.68 -3.90 0.66
C ALA A 47 8.28 -4.50 0.89
N ASP A 48 7.26 -4.00 0.17
CA ASP A 48 5.89 -4.51 0.27
C ASP A 48 5.78 -5.98 -0.18
N ARG A 49 6.55 -6.37 -1.20
CA ARG A 49 6.66 -7.78 -1.64
C ARG A 49 7.35 -8.66 -0.59
N GLY A 50 8.41 -8.17 0.04
CA GLY A 50 9.17 -8.91 1.06
C GLY A 50 8.40 -9.11 2.36
N GLU A 51 7.52 -8.18 2.73
CA GLU A 51 6.72 -8.23 3.96
C GLU A 51 5.37 -8.96 3.80
N GLY A 52 5.06 -9.50 2.62
CA GLY A 52 3.78 -10.16 2.35
C GLY A 52 2.57 -9.22 2.37
N ARG A 53 2.79 -7.90 2.47
CA ARG A 53 1.76 -6.86 2.39
C ARG A 53 1.35 -6.71 0.92
N ARG A 54 0.52 -7.63 0.43
CA ARG A 54 -0.25 -7.47 -0.81
C ARG A 54 -1.35 -6.41 -0.63
N GLU A 55 -0.99 -5.21 -0.23
CA GLU A 55 -1.86 -4.05 -0.38
C GLU A 55 -1.47 -3.35 -1.67
N ALA A 56 -2.08 -3.79 -2.75
CA ALA A 56 -1.88 -3.21 -4.07
C ALA A 56 -2.30 -1.72 -4.10
N LYS A 57 -1.35 -0.78 -3.95
CA LYS A 57 -1.48 0.61 -4.42
C LYS A 57 -0.18 1.44 -4.28
N PRO A 58 0.03 2.55 -5.01
CA PRO A 58 -0.45 3.00 -6.33
C PRO A 58 0.69 3.15 -7.38
N PRO A 59 0.59 2.85 -8.71
CA PRO A 59 1.47 3.50 -9.66
C PRO A 59 0.95 4.92 -9.77
N THR A 60 1.74 5.82 -9.23
CA THR A 60 1.66 7.21 -9.62
C THR A 60 2.40 7.29 -10.95
N ALA A 61 1.62 7.24 -12.03
CA ALA A 61 2.06 7.37 -13.41
C ALA A 61 3.26 6.48 -13.78
N ASP A 62 3.01 5.19 -14.01
CA ASP A 62 3.97 4.37 -14.76
C ASP A 62 4.16 5.01 -16.15
N PRO A 63 5.39 5.40 -16.53
CA PRO A 63 5.65 5.93 -17.87
C PRO A 63 5.39 4.90 -18.98
N GLY A 64 5.29 3.62 -18.62
CA GLY A 64 5.08 2.49 -19.54
C GLY A 64 3.64 1.98 -19.68
N LEU A 65 2.67 2.53 -18.94
CA LEU A 65 1.25 2.18 -19.13
C LEU A 65 0.63 3.09 -20.20
N THR A 66 0.00 2.48 -21.20
CA THR A 66 -0.82 3.21 -22.17
C THR A 66 -2.04 3.82 -21.48
N ALA A 67 -2.60 4.89 -22.06
CA ALA A 67 -3.78 5.56 -21.52
C ALA A 67 -4.95 4.61 -21.11
N PRO A 68 -5.34 3.61 -21.92
CA PRO A 68 -6.42 2.69 -21.54
C PRO A 68 -6.08 1.83 -20.30
N GLU A 69 -4.83 1.38 -20.19
CA GLU A 69 -4.38 0.58 -19.03
C GLU A 69 -4.40 1.40 -17.73
N ARG A 70 -4.16 2.71 -17.81
CA ARG A 70 -4.27 3.62 -16.66
C ARG A 70 -5.72 3.79 -16.22
N ASP A 71 -6.64 3.98 -17.17
CA ASP A 71 -8.06 4.18 -16.87
C ASP A 71 -8.70 2.92 -16.28
N GLU A 72 -8.36 1.75 -16.81
CA GLU A 72 -8.78 0.46 -16.27
C GLU A 72 -8.25 0.25 -14.84
N LEU A 73 -6.99 0.61 -14.60
CA LEU A 73 -6.38 0.53 -13.28
C LEU A 73 -7.05 1.49 -12.27
N VAL A 74 -7.45 2.69 -12.69
CA VAL A 74 -8.22 3.62 -11.85
C VAL A 74 -9.60 3.05 -11.54
N ARG A 75 -10.29 2.49 -12.54
CA ARG A 75 -11.61 1.87 -12.40
C ARG A 75 -11.57 0.70 -11.41
N LEU A 76 -10.70 -0.29 -11.65
CA LEU A 76 -10.57 -1.48 -10.81
C LEU A 76 -10.26 -1.13 -9.35
N ARG A 77 -9.55 -0.02 -9.11
CA ARG A 77 -9.27 0.44 -7.74
C ARG A 77 -10.43 1.13 -7.05
N ARG A 78 -11.26 1.83 -7.80
CA ARG A 78 -12.50 2.40 -7.24
C ARG A 78 -13.41 1.26 -6.82
N GLU A 79 -13.56 0.26 -7.69
CA GLU A 79 -14.32 -0.95 -7.43
C GLU A 79 -13.76 -1.75 -6.24
N ASN A 80 -12.45 -1.98 -6.17
CA ASN A 80 -11.87 -2.70 -5.03
C ASN A 80 -12.06 -1.96 -3.69
N ARG A 81 -12.04 -0.61 -3.69
CA ARG A 81 -12.37 0.16 -2.48
C ARG A 81 -13.82 0.00 -2.08
N GLN A 82 -14.73 0.05 -3.05
CA GLN A 82 -16.16 -0.15 -2.83
C GLN A 82 -16.44 -1.53 -2.24
N LEU A 83 -15.88 -2.59 -2.84
CA LEU A 83 -16.04 -3.97 -2.35
C LEU A 83 -15.51 -4.16 -0.94
N ARG A 84 -14.38 -3.53 -0.58
CA ARG A 84 -13.85 -3.58 0.79
C ARG A 84 -14.79 -2.92 1.80
N LEU A 85 -15.34 -1.75 1.45
CA LEU A 85 -16.31 -1.06 2.30
C LEU A 85 -17.58 -1.90 2.51
N GLU A 86 -18.12 -2.50 1.44
CA GLU A 86 -19.28 -3.39 1.52
C GLU A 86 -18.99 -4.60 2.40
N ARG A 87 -17.83 -5.25 2.21
CA ARG A 87 -17.40 -6.37 3.06
C ARG A 87 -17.29 -5.97 4.52
N ASP A 88 -16.78 -4.78 4.82
CA ASP A 88 -16.62 -4.32 6.21
C ASP A 88 -17.96 -3.91 6.83
N ILE A 89 -18.91 -3.38 6.05
CA ILE A 89 -20.28 -3.14 6.50
C ILE A 89 -20.97 -4.46 6.82
N LEU A 90 -20.90 -5.44 5.90
CA LEU A 90 -21.46 -6.77 6.10
C LEU A 90 -20.84 -7.46 7.32
N SER A 91 -19.51 -7.44 7.43
CA SER A 91 -18.82 -8.03 8.58
C SER A 91 -19.24 -7.41 9.90
N ARG A 92 -19.44 -6.07 9.95
CA ARG A 92 -19.93 -5.37 11.15
C ARG A 92 -21.39 -5.71 11.44
N ALA A 93 -22.24 -5.79 10.42
CA ALA A 93 -23.63 -6.18 10.56
C ALA A 93 -23.74 -7.63 11.09
N THR A 94 -23.01 -8.58 10.50
CA THR A 94 -22.96 -9.97 10.97
C THR A 94 -22.48 -10.05 12.42
N ALA A 95 -21.43 -9.30 12.79
CA ALA A 95 -20.95 -9.26 14.17
C ALA A 95 -22.00 -8.66 15.14
N TRP A 96 -22.74 -7.64 14.72
CA TRP A 96 -23.83 -7.06 15.51
C TRP A 96 -24.98 -8.06 15.69
N PHE A 97 -25.46 -8.69 14.60
CA PHE A 97 -26.52 -9.70 14.65
C PHE A 97 -26.13 -10.92 15.49
N ALA A 98 -24.88 -11.41 15.40
CA ALA A 98 -24.40 -12.53 16.20
C ALA A 98 -24.38 -12.21 17.72
N ARG A 99 -24.16 -10.93 18.09
CA ARG A 99 -24.25 -10.46 19.48
C ARG A 99 -25.69 -10.33 19.94
N GLU A 100 -26.57 -9.79 19.11
CA GLU A 100 -27.99 -9.56 19.44
C GLU A 100 -28.80 -10.86 19.50
N THR A 101 -28.46 -11.85 18.66
CA THR A 101 -29.11 -13.18 18.65
C THR A 101 -28.54 -14.15 19.69
N GLY A 102 -27.62 -13.71 20.55
CA GLY A 102 -27.09 -14.51 21.67
C GLY A 102 -26.16 -15.67 21.27
N VAL A 103 -25.64 -15.68 20.04
CA VAL A 103 -24.73 -16.74 19.56
C VAL A 103 -23.30 -16.56 20.11
N LEU A 104 -22.96 -15.36 20.62
CA LEU A 104 -21.72 -15.10 21.34
C LEU A 104 -22.01 -14.63 22.77
N PRO A 105 -21.46 -15.30 23.81
CA PRO A 105 -21.71 -14.91 25.19
C PRO A 105 -21.13 -13.53 25.49
N SER A 106 -21.96 -12.66 26.07
CA SER A 106 -21.55 -11.36 26.59
C SER A 106 -20.83 -11.55 27.93
N GLY A 107 -19.50 -11.44 27.94
CA GLY A 107 -18.75 -11.06 29.13
C GLY A 107 -17.58 -11.97 29.51
N SER A 108 -16.38 -11.39 29.53
CA SER A 108 -15.56 -11.25 30.75
C SER A 108 -14.60 -10.07 30.48
N SER A 109 -14.97 -8.84 30.86
CA SER A 109 -14.59 -8.17 32.11
C SER A 109 -13.31 -8.68 32.76
N GLY A 110 -12.38 -7.73 32.92
CA GLY A 110 -11.01 -7.95 33.35
C GLY A 110 -10.83 -8.46 34.78
N SER A 111 -9.65 -9.02 34.97
CA SER A 111 -8.83 -8.98 36.19
C SER A 111 -7.37 -9.13 35.77
#